data_AF-B6AIF9-F1
#
_entry.id   AF-B6AIF9-F1
#
_cell.length_a   1.000
_cell.length_b   1.000
_cell.length_c   1.000
_cell.angle_alpha   90.00
_cell.angle_beta   90.00
_cell.angle_gamma   90.00
#
_symmetry.space_group_name_H-M   'P 1'
#
loop_
_entity.id
_entity.type
_entity.pdbx_description
1 polymer ?
#
loop_
_entity_poly.entity_id
_entity_poly.type
_entity_poly.pdbx_seq_one_letter_code
_entity_poly.pdbx_strand_id
1 'polypeptide(L)'
;MRKFIENKFAILFYGLQVKIIYFFLFISFNKVLTNDKLNLLRKWLPSWADTSFFELTKLYIPIKYRNIQICEYNILTTGDKVDTEPEWLKINRLNYAVIHGYCYFHFSCKSACNCKFPHFWRYLAVIELYEIVEQVKLEFNTMSYLSTPFVLYMDTDIMFTNYSFKIEYIHQCISDSSLFFAVDDNCKSSLYPINVGVILASLNNYDTILFCYSVLTLQRNHFILNHTSHWGSSGLNDQPIVMQLLNDTGRINIKVINEYCSTQTSTSQNLFNINVPVEKPGVSVIPSRYLNSITRSEDWILYKDKEELRTIQGWDKNSWTCHFSGANSSTIPFLIWNICNELQTEQKFGFICPYNLNKILTIEYLEITEKDERRRLHILSYPNYLFLRESTKFVSSIENVKIMFLKLSFAYSDILIK
;
A
#
# COMPACT_ATOMS: atom_id res chain seq x y z
N MET A 1 6.17 -3.69 -35.61
CA MET A 1 7.40 -2.87 -35.58
C MET A 1 7.12 -1.42 -35.17
N ARG A 2 6.29 -0.65 -35.90
CA ARG A 2 5.92 0.74 -35.54
C ARG A 2 5.35 0.91 -34.11
N LYS A 3 4.39 0.07 -33.72
CA LYS A 3 3.79 0.04 -32.35
C LYS A 3 4.76 -0.32 -31.23
N PHE A 4 5.78 -1.13 -31.52
CA PHE A 4 6.82 -1.51 -30.53
C PHE A 4 7.80 -0.36 -30.30
N ILE A 5 8.07 0.42 -31.34
CA ILE A 5 8.88 1.64 -31.27
C ILE A 5 8.10 2.73 -30.51
N GLU A 6 6.81 2.92 -30.80
CA GLU A 6 5.94 3.90 -30.14
C GLU A 6 5.79 3.66 -28.62
N ASN A 7 5.61 2.40 -28.18
CA ASN A 7 5.56 2.07 -26.74
C ASN A 7 6.90 2.33 -26.03
N LYS A 8 8.04 2.05 -26.68
CA LYS A 8 9.36 2.35 -26.09
C LYS A 8 9.58 3.85 -25.92
N PHE A 9 9.16 4.67 -26.89
CA PHE A 9 9.27 6.13 -26.76
C PHE A 9 8.39 6.69 -25.64
N ALA A 10 7.15 6.20 -25.48
CA ALA A 10 6.27 6.62 -24.39
C ALA A 10 6.87 6.31 -23.01
N ILE A 11 7.46 5.12 -22.84
CA ILE A 11 8.15 4.72 -21.61
C ILE A 11 9.41 5.59 -21.36
N LEU A 12 10.17 5.91 -22.42
CA LEU A 12 11.38 6.73 -22.31
C LEU A 12 11.06 8.18 -21.93
N PHE A 13 10.05 8.78 -22.57
CA PHE A 13 9.56 10.13 -22.24
C PHE A 13 8.97 10.18 -20.82
N TYR A 14 8.28 9.12 -20.40
CA TYR A 14 7.76 9.02 -19.05
C TYR A 14 8.87 8.91 -17.99
N GLY A 15 9.87 8.05 -18.20
CA GLY A 15 11.03 7.97 -17.31
C GLY A 15 11.79 9.29 -17.21
N LEU A 16 11.86 10.05 -18.32
CA LEU A 16 12.39 11.41 -18.31
C LEU A 16 11.51 12.37 -17.50
N GLN A 17 10.18 12.31 -17.62
CA GLN A 17 9.26 13.10 -16.80
C GLN A 17 9.35 12.78 -15.31
N VAL A 18 9.45 11.50 -14.92
CA VAL A 18 9.65 11.09 -13.53
C VAL A 18 10.94 11.67 -12.98
N LYS A 19 12.05 11.55 -13.74
CA LYS A 19 13.34 12.11 -13.34
C LYS A 19 13.28 13.63 -13.25
N ILE A 20 12.64 14.32 -14.20
CA ILE A 20 12.47 15.78 -14.20
C ILE A 20 11.62 16.21 -13.00
N ILE A 21 10.42 15.64 -12.81
CA ILE A 21 9.53 16.00 -11.69
C ILE A 21 10.25 15.76 -10.37
N TYR A 22 10.86 14.60 -10.18
CA TYR A 22 11.58 14.30 -8.96
C TYR A 22 12.79 15.22 -8.77
N PHE A 23 13.56 15.51 -9.82
CA PHE A 23 14.70 16.42 -9.79
C PHE A 23 14.28 17.87 -9.48
N PHE A 24 13.20 18.37 -10.08
CA PHE A 24 12.64 19.69 -9.77
C PHE A 24 12.12 19.76 -8.34
N LEU A 25 11.36 18.75 -7.90
CA LEU A 25 10.87 18.67 -6.53
C LEU A 25 12.02 18.53 -5.50
N PHE A 26 13.12 17.89 -5.86
CA PHE A 26 14.28 17.70 -4.98
C PHE A 26 15.23 18.91 -4.96
N ILE A 27 15.45 19.58 -6.11
CA ILE A 27 16.38 20.71 -6.21
C ILE A 27 15.73 22.04 -5.85
N SER A 28 14.47 22.25 -6.19
CA SER A 28 13.76 23.48 -5.83
C SER A 28 13.52 23.60 -4.31
N PHE A 29 13.77 22.53 -3.56
CA PHE A 29 13.48 22.45 -2.14
C PHE A 29 14.70 21.93 -1.37
N ASN A 30 15.53 22.85 -0.84
CA ASN A 30 16.49 22.53 0.23
C ASN A 30 15.79 21.71 1.33
N LYS A 31 16.53 20.81 2.03
CA LYS A 31 16.08 19.85 3.08
C LYS A 31 15.17 20.40 4.20
N VAL A 32 14.91 21.71 4.21
CA VAL A 32 13.97 22.39 5.10
C VAL A 32 12.72 22.77 4.29
N LEU A 33 11.60 22.12 4.61
CA LEU A 33 10.30 22.45 4.08
C LEU A 33 9.73 23.64 4.86
N THR A 34 9.42 24.74 4.18
CA THR A 34 8.71 25.88 4.76
C THR A 34 7.24 25.81 4.38
N ASN A 35 6.37 26.53 5.11
CA ASN A 35 4.95 26.62 4.75
C ASN A 35 4.74 27.09 3.30
N ASP A 36 5.57 28.03 2.81
CA ASP A 36 5.51 28.50 1.42
C ASP A 36 5.81 27.39 0.40
N LYS A 37 6.73 26.50 0.76
CA LYS A 37 7.11 25.34 -0.05
C LYS A 37 5.99 24.29 -0.08
N LEU A 38 5.36 23.97 1.06
CA LEU A 38 4.18 23.10 1.11
C LEU A 38 3.03 23.66 0.25
N ASN A 39 2.79 24.97 0.35
CA ASN A 39 1.79 25.65 -0.46
C ASN A 39 2.11 25.57 -1.97
N LEU A 40 3.39 25.59 -2.35
CA LEU A 40 3.80 25.40 -3.74
C LEU A 40 3.55 23.96 -4.21
N LEU A 41 3.89 22.96 -3.41
CA LEU A 41 3.64 21.54 -3.72
C LEU A 41 2.13 21.26 -3.89
N ARG A 42 1.29 21.85 -3.05
CA ARG A 42 -0.18 21.76 -3.17
C ARG A 42 -0.70 22.25 -4.52
N LYS A 43 -0.09 23.28 -5.11
CA LYS A 43 -0.48 23.79 -6.45
C LYS A 43 -0.18 22.81 -7.58
N TRP A 44 0.72 21.85 -7.34
CA TRP A 44 1.10 20.84 -8.34
C TRP A 44 0.19 19.61 -8.28
N LEU A 45 -0.60 19.45 -7.22
CA LEU A 45 -1.56 18.37 -7.09
C LEU A 45 -2.70 18.54 -8.12
N PRO A 46 -3.19 17.42 -8.68
CA PRO A 46 -4.36 17.46 -9.53
C PRO A 46 -5.59 17.92 -8.74
N SER A 47 -6.54 18.61 -9.38
CA SER A 47 -7.71 19.19 -8.69
C SER A 47 -8.59 18.18 -7.94
N TRP A 48 -8.57 16.89 -8.30
CA TRP A 48 -9.30 15.86 -7.56
C TRP A 48 -8.70 15.56 -6.18
N ALA A 49 -7.42 15.91 -5.99
CA ALA A 49 -6.62 15.66 -4.79
C ALA A 49 -6.71 16.81 -3.77
N ASP A 50 -7.68 17.70 -3.92
CA ASP A 50 -7.97 18.74 -2.93
C ASP A 50 -8.41 18.09 -1.61
N THR A 51 -7.64 18.31 -0.55
CA THR A 51 -7.89 17.70 0.77
C THR A 51 -9.20 18.17 1.40
N SER A 52 -9.79 19.27 0.93
CA SER A 52 -11.12 19.71 1.38
C SER A 52 -12.24 18.72 1.04
N PHE A 53 -12.05 17.87 0.02
CA PHE A 53 -13.01 16.82 -0.37
C PHE A 53 -13.00 15.60 0.56
N PHE A 54 -12.01 15.51 1.45
CA PHE A 54 -11.77 14.37 2.30
C PHE A 54 -11.91 14.73 3.77
N GLU A 55 -12.07 13.71 4.60
CA GLU A 55 -12.10 13.83 6.05
C GLU A 55 -11.19 12.78 6.70
N LEU A 56 -10.38 13.24 7.65
CA LEU A 56 -9.58 12.40 8.53
C LEU A 56 -10.30 12.20 9.86
N THR A 57 -10.93 11.03 10.01
CA THR A 57 -11.64 10.63 11.22
C THR A 57 -10.65 10.07 12.25
N LYS A 58 -10.72 10.57 13.48
CA LYS A 58 -9.93 10.09 14.62
C LYS A 58 -10.70 8.96 15.31
N LEU A 59 -10.31 7.72 15.07
CA LEU A 59 -10.97 6.55 15.64
C LEU A 59 -10.51 6.30 17.08
N TYR A 60 -9.24 6.59 17.38
CA TYR A 60 -8.71 6.47 18.73
C TYR A 60 -7.52 7.40 18.94
N ILE A 61 -7.55 8.14 20.06
CA ILE A 61 -6.43 8.96 20.55
C ILE A 61 -6.23 8.61 22.04
N PRO A 62 -5.07 8.07 22.44
CA PRO A 62 -4.76 7.78 23.84
C PRO A 62 -4.85 9.04 24.71
N ILE A 63 -5.18 8.88 26.00
CA ILE A 63 -5.34 10.00 26.95
C ILE A 63 -4.10 10.93 26.95
N LYS A 64 -2.89 10.35 26.91
CA LYS A 64 -1.61 11.08 26.85
C LYS A 64 -1.54 12.08 25.69
N TYR A 65 -2.19 11.81 24.56
CA TYR A 65 -2.12 12.61 23.34
C TYR A 65 -3.40 13.41 23.06
N ARG A 66 -4.36 13.47 23.99
CA ARG A 66 -5.63 14.20 23.77
C ARG A 66 -5.46 15.69 23.50
N ASN A 67 -4.42 16.33 24.03
CA ASN A 67 -4.20 17.76 23.79
C ASN A 67 -3.53 18.02 22.42
N ILE A 68 -2.73 17.06 21.94
CA ILE A 68 -1.90 17.22 20.75
C ILE A 68 -2.57 16.57 19.52
N GLN A 69 -3.51 15.65 19.74
CA GLN A 69 -4.35 15.01 18.72
C GLN A 69 -3.59 14.18 17.67
N ILE A 70 -2.31 13.89 17.92
CA ILE A 70 -1.45 13.00 17.13
C ILE A 70 -0.44 12.30 18.05
N CYS A 71 -0.02 11.09 17.66
CA CYS A 71 0.86 10.23 18.45
C CYS A 71 2.25 10.12 17.79
N GLU A 72 3.22 9.58 18.54
CA GLU A 72 4.51 9.19 17.96
C GLU A 72 4.33 8.06 16.94
N TYR A 73 3.41 7.14 17.17
CA TYR A 73 3.06 6.08 16.24
C TYR A 73 1.57 6.13 15.92
N ASN A 74 1.28 6.12 14.63
CA ASN A 74 -0.06 6.35 14.09
C ASN A 74 -0.42 5.21 13.14
N ILE A 75 -1.60 4.63 13.31
CA ILE A 75 -2.19 3.70 12.35
C ILE A 75 -3.13 4.51 11.47
N LEU A 76 -3.04 4.30 10.17
CA LEU A 76 -3.85 5.00 9.18
C LEU A 76 -4.48 3.99 8.21
N THR A 77 -5.76 4.16 7.95
CA THR A 77 -6.48 3.44 6.89
C THR A 77 -7.13 4.43 5.95
N THR A 78 -7.36 4.04 4.69
CA THR A 78 -8.15 4.85 3.75
C THR A 78 -9.18 4.01 3.03
N GLY A 79 -10.36 4.55 2.79
CA GLY A 79 -11.39 3.86 2.02
C GLY A 79 -12.74 4.56 2.05
N ASP A 80 -13.77 3.79 1.74
CA ASP A 80 -15.15 4.20 1.98
C ASP A 80 -15.37 4.50 3.46
N LYS A 81 -16.46 5.19 3.80
CA LYS A 81 -16.74 5.65 5.17
C LYS A 81 -16.50 4.56 6.21
N VAL A 82 -16.03 4.96 7.39
CA VAL A 82 -15.75 4.09 8.56
C VAL A 82 -16.87 3.07 8.83
N ASP A 83 -18.13 3.45 8.65
CA ASP A 83 -19.29 2.60 8.94
C ASP A 83 -19.52 1.48 7.90
N THR A 84 -18.82 1.52 6.78
CA THR A 84 -18.86 0.51 5.72
C THR A 84 -17.72 -0.50 5.81
N GLU A 85 -16.71 -0.22 6.64
CA GLU A 85 -15.62 -1.15 6.90
C GLU A 85 -16.12 -2.36 7.71
N PRO A 86 -15.69 -3.59 7.39
CA PRO A 86 -16.03 -4.76 8.21
C PRO A 86 -15.61 -4.54 9.67
N GLU A 87 -16.59 -4.55 10.58
CA GLU A 87 -16.43 -4.14 11.98
C GLU A 87 -15.30 -4.89 12.69
N TRP A 88 -15.06 -6.15 12.33
CA TRP A 88 -14.02 -7.01 12.90
C TRP A 88 -12.59 -6.56 12.55
N LEU A 89 -12.32 -6.07 11.34
CA LEU A 89 -11.00 -5.51 10.99
C LEU A 89 -10.75 -4.20 11.74
N LYS A 90 -11.79 -3.36 11.81
CA LYS A 90 -11.76 -2.11 12.58
C LYS A 90 -11.43 -2.38 14.05
N ILE A 91 -12.15 -3.32 14.68
CA ILE A 91 -11.92 -3.71 16.08
C ILE A 91 -10.53 -4.29 16.28
N ASN A 92 -10.03 -5.14 15.37
CA ASN A 92 -8.68 -5.69 15.46
C ASN A 92 -7.62 -4.56 15.48
N ARG A 93 -7.70 -3.62 14.53
CA ARG A 93 -6.77 -2.47 14.48
C ARG A 93 -6.91 -1.54 15.68
N LEU A 94 -8.14 -1.30 16.13
CA LEU A 94 -8.42 -0.50 17.32
C LEU A 94 -7.82 -1.13 18.57
N ASN A 95 -7.99 -2.43 18.78
CA ASN A 95 -7.43 -3.13 19.94
C ASN A 95 -5.90 -3.08 19.94
N TYR A 96 -5.27 -3.27 18.78
CA TYR A 96 -3.83 -3.12 18.63
C TYR A 96 -3.39 -1.69 18.98
N ALA A 97 -4.09 -0.66 18.48
CA ALA A 97 -3.80 0.73 18.82
C ALA A 97 -3.93 1.01 20.32
N VAL A 98 -4.97 0.48 20.98
CA VAL A 98 -5.20 0.63 22.42
C VAL A 98 -4.07 0.01 23.24
N ILE A 99 -3.68 -1.23 22.91
CA ILE A 99 -2.64 -1.98 23.62
C ILE A 99 -1.29 -1.28 23.59
N HIS A 100 -0.95 -0.65 22.46
CA HIS A 100 0.34 0.01 22.29
C HIS A 100 0.31 1.52 22.53
N GLY A 101 -0.86 2.10 22.81
CA GLY A 101 -1.00 3.55 22.96
C GLY A 101 -0.70 4.33 21.68
N TYR A 102 -1.10 3.77 20.53
CA TYR A 102 -1.00 4.42 19.22
C TYR A 102 -2.27 5.20 18.89
N CYS A 103 -2.16 6.19 18.01
CA CYS A 103 -3.34 6.85 17.46
C CYS A 103 -3.85 6.04 16.26
N TYR A 104 -5.17 6.02 16.06
CA TYR A 104 -5.78 5.34 14.91
C TYR A 104 -6.67 6.33 14.15
N PHE A 105 -6.36 6.50 12.86
CA PHE A 105 -7.06 7.40 11.94
C PHE A 105 -7.63 6.63 10.75
N HIS A 106 -8.70 7.18 10.20
CA HIS A 106 -9.30 6.73 8.96
C HIS A 106 -9.58 7.92 8.04
N PHE A 107 -9.07 7.88 6.82
CA PHE A 107 -9.25 8.93 5.83
C PHE A 107 -10.24 8.48 4.75
N SER A 108 -11.29 9.28 4.53
CA SER A 108 -12.38 8.93 3.64
C SER A 108 -12.90 10.12 2.85
N CYS A 109 -13.67 9.86 1.80
CA CYS A 109 -14.33 10.90 1.01
C CYS A 109 -15.54 11.48 1.74
N LYS A 110 -15.69 12.81 1.76
CA LYS A 110 -16.90 13.46 2.26
C LYS A 110 -18.08 13.16 1.35
N SER A 111 -19.24 12.86 1.95
CA SER A 111 -20.47 12.44 1.25
C SER A 111 -20.92 13.33 0.09
N ALA A 112 -20.62 14.63 0.15
CA ALA A 112 -21.03 15.61 -0.87
C ALA A 112 -20.03 15.72 -2.05
N CYS A 113 -18.91 15.02 -1.99
CA CYS A 113 -17.81 15.15 -2.93
C CYS A 113 -17.72 13.93 -3.85
N ASN A 114 -17.40 14.17 -5.13
CA ASN A 114 -17.13 13.10 -6.08
C ASN A 114 -15.63 12.78 -6.06
N CYS A 115 -15.16 12.12 -5.00
CA CYS A 115 -13.76 11.74 -4.87
C CYS A 115 -13.39 10.67 -5.91
N LYS A 116 -12.22 10.82 -6.52
CA LYS A 116 -11.73 9.92 -7.56
C LYS A 116 -10.48 9.20 -7.09
N PHE A 117 -10.19 8.06 -7.72
CA PHE A 117 -8.92 7.33 -7.59
C PHE A 117 -8.60 6.86 -6.15
N PRO A 118 -9.43 5.97 -5.57
CA PRO A 118 -9.31 5.52 -4.18
C PRO A 118 -7.92 4.99 -3.78
N HIS A 119 -7.21 4.31 -4.67
CA HIS A 119 -5.85 3.81 -4.37
C HIS A 119 -4.85 4.91 -4.00
N PHE A 120 -5.08 6.14 -4.48
CA PHE A 120 -4.18 7.26 -4.21
C PHE A 120 -4.50 8.00 -2.91
N TRP A 121 -5.62 7.69 -2.24
CA TRP A 121 -6.03 8.38 -1.01
C TRP A 121 -5.03 8.15 0.12
N ARG A 122 -4.32 7.02 0.12
CA ARG A 122 -3.23 6.73 1.08
C ARG A 122 -2.15 7.82 1.13
N TYR A 123 -1.78 8.39 -0.02
CA TYR A 123 -0.76 9.43 -0.07
C TYR A 123 -1.28 10.79 0.40
N LEU A 124 -2.56 11.08 0.14
CA LEU A 124 -3.22 12.28 0.66
C LEU A 124 -3.33 12.24 2.18
N ALA A 125 -3.73 11.10 2.72
CA ALA A 125 -3.87 10.88 4.14
C ALA A 125 -2.52 10.98 4.89
N VAL A 126 -1.43 10.48 4.29
CA VAL A 126 -0.07 10.67 4.83
C VAL A 126 0.34 12.15 4.82
N ILE A 127 0.02 12.90 3.75
CA ILE A 127 0.27 14.35 3.69
C ILE A 127 -0.52 15.09 4.78
N GLU A 128 -1.78 14.75 5.01
CA GLU A 128 -2.61 15.40 6.04
C GLU A 128 -2.05 15.14 7.45
N LEU A 129 -1.64 13.90 7.76
CA LEU A 129 -0.99 13.60 9.05
C LEU A 129 0.33 14.34 9.23
N TYR A 130 1.12 14.47 8.16
CA TYR A 130 2.37 15.25 8.20
C TYR A 130 2.11 16.72 8.54
N GLU A 131 1.09 17.33 7.94
CA GLU A 131 0.75 18.73 8.21
C GLU A 131 0.28 18.94 9.66
N ILE A 132 -0.44 17.97 10.24
CA ILE A 132 -0.77 17.97 11.68
C ILE A 132 0.50 17.93 12.52
N VAL A 133 1.47 17.07 12.20
CA VAL A 133 2.76 17.02 12.91
C VAL A 133 3.49 18.37 12.84
N GLU A 134 3.55 19.01 11.67
CA GLU A 134 4.21 20.30 11.51
C GLU A 134 3.50 21.41 12.30
N GLN A 135 2.18 21.44 12.32
CA GLN A 135 1.40 22.38 13.13
C GLN A 135 1.69 22.22 14.63
N VAL A 136 1.72 20.97 15.11
CA VAL A 136 2.04 20.67 16.50
C VAL A 136 3.44 21.14 16.88
N LYS A 137 4.44 20.93 16.02
CA LYS A 137 5.81 21.41 16.27
C LYS A 137 5.86 22.93 16.43
N LEU A 138 5.10 23.65 15.60
CA LEU A 138 5.01 25.11 15.65
C LEU A 138 4.31 25.59 16.92
N GLU A 139 3.19 24.97 17.30
CA GLU A 139 2.37 25.39 18.44
C GLU A 139 3.06 25.12 19.79
N PHE A 140 3.65 23.93 19.96
CA PHE A 140 4.21 23.50 21.24
C PHE A 140 5.69 23.85 21.43
N ASN A 141 6.35 24.44 20.41
CA ASN A 141 7.77 24.83 20.42
C ASN A 141 8.72 23.74 20.98
N THR A 142 8.34 22.47 20.88
CA THR A 142 9.04 21.36 21.50
C THR A 142 8.99 20.11 20.63
N MET A 143 10.16 19.66 20.19
CA MET A 143 10.39 18.31 19.65
C MET A 143 10.27 17.21 20.72
N SER A 144 10.10 17.56 22.01
CA SER A 144 10.15 16.61 23.13
C SER A 144 8.94 15.68 23.21
N TYR A 145 7.80 16.04 22.61
CA TYR A 145 6.58 15.21 22.66
C TYR A 145 6.54 14.12 21.58
N LEU A 146 7.24 14.32 20.46
CA LEU A 146 7.24 13.44 19.29
C LEU A 146 8.66 13.39 18.70
N SER A 147 9.54 12.56 19.27
CA SER A 147 10.93 12.42 18.81
C SER A 147 11.00 12.05 17.33
N THR A 148 10.20 11.07 16.91
CA THR A 148 10.19 10.52 15.55
C THR A 148 8.78 10.01 15.19
N PRO A 149 7.86 10.89 14.77
CA PRO A 149 6.51 10.46 14.40
C PRO A 149 6.53 9.57 13.16
N PHE A 150 5.88 8.41 13.25
CA PHE A 150 5.69 7.46 12.16
C PHE A 150 4.21 7.19 11.92
N VAL A 151 3.87 6.90 10.67
CA VAL A 151 2.57 6.38 10.26
C VAL A 151 2.74 5.00 9.64
N LEU A 152 1.95 4.05 10.11
CA LEU A 152 1.70 2.77 9.48
C LEU A 152 0.38 2.88 8.72
N TYR A 153 0.45 3.14 7.41
CA TYR A 153 -0.70 3.01 6.53
C TYR A 153 -1.00 1.52 6.29
N MET A 154 -2.27 1.15 6.32
CA MET A 154 -2.76 -0.21 6.03
C MET A 154 -4.03 -0.15 5.18
N ASP A 155 -4.14 -1.00 4.16
CA ASP A 155 -5.40 -1.21 3.43
C ASP A 155 -6.49 -1.73 4.39
N THR A 156 -7.76 -1.46 4.05
CA THR A 156 -8.89 -1.78 4.94
C THR A 156 -9.13 -3.28 5.10
N ASP A 157 -8.55 -4.12 4.24
CA ASP A 157 -8.57 -5.59 4.24
C ASP A 157 -7.32 -6.22 4.90
N ILE A 158 -6.71 -5.52 5.86
CA ILE A 158 -5.54 -6.00 6.61
C ILE A 158 -5.83 -6.05 8.10
N MET A 159 -5.40 -7.13 8.77
CA MET A 159 -5.43 -7.28 10.23
C MET A 159 -4.05 -7.51 10.84
N PHE A 160 -3.90 -7.19 12.12
CA PHE A 160 -2.77 -7.62 12.94
C PHE A 160 -2.99 -9.06 13.43
N THR A 161 -1.97 -9.89 13.26
CA THR A 161 -1.93 -11.29 13.72
C THR A 161 -0.98 -11.52 14.88
N ASN A 162 -0.05 -10.58 15.14
CA ASN A 162 0.86 -10.64 16.28
C ASN A 162 0.93 -9.29 17.00
N TYR A 163 0.25 -9.15 18.14
CA TYR A 163 0.24 -7.90 18.89
C TYR A 163 1.49 -7.72 19.75
N SER A 164 2.38 -8.70 19.85
CA SER A 164 3.64 -8.51 20.56
C SER A 164 4.65 -7.71 19.72
N PHE A 165 4.49 -7.73 18.39
CA PHE A 165 5.34 -6.97 17.48
C PHE A 165 4.84 -5.53 17.38
N LYS A 166 5.77 -4.57 17.38
CA LYS A 166 5.49 -3.15 17.52
C LYS A 166 6.03 -2.34 16.34
N ILE A 167 5.38 -1.22 16.02
CA ILE A 167 5.79 -0.33 14.93
C ILE A 167 7.24 0.16 15.15
N GLU A 168 7.60 0.50 16.39
CA GLU A 168 8.92 1.04 16.69
C GLU A 168 10.08 0.09 16.37
N TYR A 169 9.85 -1.23 16.41
CA TYR A 169 10.90 -2.22 16.19
C TYR A 169 11.48 -2.13 14.77
N ILE A 170 10.65 -1.80 13.76
CA ILE A 170 11.10 -1.75 12.36
C ILE A 170 12.12 -0.64 12.15
N HIS A 171 11.79 0.58 12.56
CA HIS A 171 12.67 1.73 12.34
C HIS A 171 13.85 1.74 13.31
N GLN A 172 13.73 1.14 14.50
CA GLN A 172 14.87 0.95 15.40
C GLN A 172 15.91 -0.04 14.83
N CYS A 173 15.48 -1.12 14.18
CA CYS A 173 16.38 -2.07 13.52
C CYS A 173 16.98 -1.53 12.22
N ILE A 174 16.30 -0.60 11.56
CA ILE A 174 16.69 -0.05 10.25
C ILE A 174 16.57 1.49 10.29
N SER A 175 17.45 2.12 11.08
CA SER A 175 17.35 3.54 11.46
C SER A 175 17.51 4.54 10.31
N ASP A 176 18.19 4.15 9.23
CA ASP A 176 18.53 5.07 8.13
C ASP A 176 17.40 5.21 7.09
N SER A 177 16.22 4.66 7.37
CA SER A 177 15.09 4.64 6.45
C SER A 177 13.92 5.46 6.95
N SER A 178 13.33 6.24 6.04
CA SER A 178 12.12 7.03 6.28
C SER A 178 10.89 6.41 5.65
N LEU A 179 11.06 5.53 4.67
CA LEU A 179 10.00 4.82 3.96
C LEU A 179 10.30 3.33 3.95
N PHE A 180 9.29 2.52 4.28
CA PHE A 180 9.39 1.07 4.33
C PHE A 180 8.27 0.45 3.52
N PHE A 181 8.66 -0.48 2.66
CA PHE A 181 7.76 -1.34 1.89
C PHE A 181 8.07 -2.80 2.20
N ALA A 182 7.08 -3.67 2.04
CA ALA A 182 7.30 -5.11 2.09
C ALA A 182 7.39 -5.67 0.67
N VAL A 183 8.19 -6.74 0.52
CA VAL A 183 8.13 -7.55 -0.70
C VAL A 183 6.72 -8.13 -0.89
N ASP A 184 6.29 -8.22 -2.14
CA ASP A 184 5.04 -8.92 -2.51
C ASP A 184 5.24 -10.44 -2.42
N ASP A 185 4.16 -11.22 -2.35
CA ASP A 185 4.26 -12.69 -2.39
C ASP A 185 4.76 -13.22 -3.75
N ASN A 186 4.54 -12.46 -4.82
CA ASN A 186 4.96 -12.78 -6.18
C ASN A 186 6.21 -12.03 -6.62
N CYS A 187 7.04 -11.55 -5.68
CA CYS A 187 8.25 -10.78 -5.95
C CYS A 187 9.36 -11.50 -6.73
N LYS A 188 9.23 -12.81 -6.98
CA LYS A 188 10.02 -13.51 -8.01
C LYS A 188 9.75 -12.96 -9.42
N SER A 189 8.52 -12.50 -9.67
CA SER A 189 8.14 -11.77 -10.88
C SER A 189 8.59 -10.33 -10.76
N SER A 190 9.23 -9.81 -11.81
CA SER A 190 9.53 -8.38 -11.86
C SER A 190 8.26 -7.54 -11.77
N LEU A 191 7.09 -8.05 -12.16
CA LEU A 191 5.83 -7.27 -12.17
C LEU A 191 5.38 -6.83 -10.76
N TYR A 192 5.78 -7.55 -9.70
CA TYR A 192 5.30 -7.31 -8.33
C TYR A 192 6.45 -7.37 -7.31
N PRO A 193 7.46 -6.48 -7.33
CA PRO A 193 8.58 -6.60 -6.39
C PRO A 193 8.20 -6.25 -4.96
N ILE A 194 7.30 -5.27 -4.80
CA ILE A 194 6.76 -4.83 -3.51
C ILE A 194 5.24 -4.68 -3.58
N ASN A 195 4.60 -4.67 -2.42
CA ASN A 195 3.19 -4.42 -2.27
C ASN A 195 2.96 -3.15 -1.44
N VAL A 196 2.13 -2.22 -1.95
CA VAL A 196 1.90 -0.91 -1.32
C VAL A 196 0.73 -0.91 -0.33
N GLY A 197 0.10 -2.07 -0.08
CA GLY A 197 -1.03 -2.21 0.85
C GLY A 197 -0.70 -1.90 2.31
N VAL A 198 0.59 -1.95 2.68
CA VAL A 198 1.09 -1.40 3.94
C VAL A 198 2.31 -0.53 3.63
N ILE A 199 2.33 0.68 4.19
CA ILE A 199 3.46 1.60 4.07
C ILE A 199 3.78 2.09 5.48
N LEU A 200 5.01 1.88 5.94
CA LEU A 200 5.50 2.55 7.15
C LEU A 200 6.34 3.75 6.71
N ALA A 201 5.98 4.93 7.19
CA ALA A 201 6.59 6.18 6.76
C ALA A 201 6.85 7.14 7.94
N SER A 202 7.99 7.80 7.93
CA SER A 202 8.31 8.87 8.88
C SER A 202 7.56 10.14 8.50
N LEU A 203 6.80 10.68 9.44
CA LEU A 203 6.13 11.99 9.33
C LEU A 203 7.06 13.15 9.71
N ASN A 204 8.34 12.89 9.96
CA ASN A 204 9.35 13.93 10.23
C ASN A 204 10.42 13.97 9.13
N ASN A 205 10.17 13.33 8.00
CA ASN A 205 11.15 13.25 6.92
C ASN A 205 10.61 13.84 5.62
N TYR A 206 11.38 14.74 5.03
CA TYR A 206 11.02 15.40 3.79
C TYR A 206 10.87 14.43 2.61
N ASP A 207 11.68 13.36 2.57
CA ASP A 207 11.60 12.34 1.52
C ASP A 207 10.25 11.63 1.48
N THR A 208 9.61 11.43 2.64
CA THR A 208 8.25 10.88 2.73
C THR A 208 7.26 11.73 1.96
N ILE A 209 7.32 13.04 2.17
CA ILE A 209 6.37 14.00 1.57
C ILE A 209 6.63 14.15 0.09
N LEU A 210 7.90 14.29 -0.31
CA LEU A 210 8.29 14.26 -1.71
C LEU A 210 7.78 13.02 -2.44
N PHE A 211 7.88 11.85 -1.81
CA PHE A 211 7.36 10.61 -2.35
C PHE A 211 5.85 10.68 -2.57
N CYS A 212 5.07 11.07 -1.55
CA CYS A 212 3.61 11.18 -1.65
C CYS A 212 3.18 12.16 -2.75
N TYR A 213 3.76 13.37 -2.81
CA TYR A 213 3.45 14.35 -3.86
C TYR A 213 3.85 13.85 -5.26
N SER A 214 4.97 13.15 -5.37
CA SER A 214 5.42 12.59 -6.66
C SER A 214 4.43 11.54 -7.18
N VAL A 215 3.97 10.62 -6.31
CA VAL A 215 2.99 9.60 -6.71
C VAL A 215 1.67 10.25 -7.17
N LEU A 216 1.18 11.24 -6.41
CA LEU A 216 -0.06 11.96 -6.75
C LEU A 216 0.04 12.76 -8.05
N THR A 217 1.17 13.44 -8.27
CA THR A 217 1.41 14.20 -9.51
C THR A 217 1.47 13.29 -10.72
N LEU A 218 2.06 12.11 -10.55
CA LEU A 218 2.17 11.09 -11.60
C LEU A 218 0.88 10.28 -11.81
N GLN A 219 -0.19 10.53 -11.05
CA GLN A 219 -1.44 9.77 -11.14
C GLN A 219 -1.97 9.69 -12.57
N ARG A 220 -1.89 10.75 -13.37
CA ARG A 220 -2.38 10.75 -14.76
C ARG A 220 -1.65 9.74 -15.66
N ASN A 221 -0.46 9.32 -15.27
CA ASN A 221 0.39 8.43 -16.04
C ASN A 221 0.11 6.95 -15.77
N HIS A 222 -0.75 6.61 -14.81
CA HIS A 222 -1.09 5.20 -14.52
C HIS A 222 -1.65 4.47 -15.76
N PHE A 223 -2.40 5.14 -16.63
CA PHE A 223 -2.93 4.53 -17.86
C PHE A 223 -1.82 4.13 -18.83
N ILE A 224 -0.73 4.91 -18.89
CA ILE A 224 0.44 4.58 -19.70
C ILE A 224 1.09 3.32 -19.09
N LEU A 225 1.30 3.33 -17.78
CA LEU A 225 1.97 2.23 -17.08
C LEU A 225 1.18 0.93 -17.07
N ASN A 226 -0.14 0.96 -16.92
CA ASN A 226 -0.98 -0.24 -16.95
C ASN A 226 -1.01 -0.92 -18.33
N HIS A 227 -0.75 -0.17 -19.40
CA HIS A 227 -0.81 -0.67 -20.78
C HIS A 227 0.57 -0.90 -21.42
N THR A 228 1.64 -0.33 -20.89
CA THR A 228 2.99 -0.44 -21.46
C THR A 228 4.10 -0.79 -20.46
N SER A 229 3.84 -0.81 -19.14
CA SER A 229 4.90 -1.07 -18.17
C SER A 229 5.17 -2.57 -17.96
N HIS A 230 6.43 -2.87 -17.66
CA HIS A 230 6.87 -4.16 -17.13
C HIS A 230 6.47 -4.37 -15.66
N TRP A 231 5.68 -3.45 -15.07
CA TRP A 231 5.20 -3.47 -13.68
C TRP A 231 3.67 -3.65 -13.62
N GLY A 232 3.04 -4.02 -14.74
CA GLY A 232 1.60 -4.03 -14.90
C GLY A 232 0.89 -4.96 -13.91
N SER A 233 0.22 -4.36 -12.94
CA SER A 233 -0.64 -5.03 -11.97
C SER A 233 -2.10 -4.68 -12.23
N SER A 234 -2.88 -5.66 -12.71
CA SER A 234 -4.28 -5.43 -13.07
C SER A 234 -5.07 -4.94 -11.86
N GLY A 235 -5.64 -3.73 -11.95
CA GLY A 235 -6.48 -3.16 -10.90
C GLY A 235 -5.73 -2.31 -9.87
N LEU A 236 -4.41 -2.43 -9.72
CA LEU A 236 -3.62 -1.64 -8.77
C LEU A 236 -3.04 -0.41 -9.48
N ASN A 237 -3.74 0.73 -9.39
CA ASN A 237 -3.43 1.92 -10.20
C ASN A 237 -2.21 2.72 -9.73
N ASP A 238 -1.89 2.68 -8.44
CA ASP A 238 -0.80 3.43 -7.80
C ASP A 238 0.50 2.62 -7.73
N GLN A 239 0.41 1.31 -7.46
CA GLN A 239 1.59 0.45 -7.32
C GLN A 239 2.56 0.52 -8.53
N PRO A 240 2.12 0.51 -9.80
CA PRO A 240 3.02 0.69 -10.95
C PRO A 240 3.74 2.04 -10.95
N ILE A 241 3.08 3.11 -10.48
CA ILE A 241 3.69 4.44 -10.35
C ILE A 241 4.76 4.40 -9.25
N VAL A 242 4.44 3.82 -8.09
CA VAL A 242 5.40 3.67 -6.98
C VAL A 242 6.63 2.88 -7.45
N MET A 243 6.41 1.76 -8.12
CA MET A 243 7.48 0.92 -8.66
C MET A 243 8.40 1.71 -9.59
N GLN A 244 7.81 2.40 -10.57
CA GLN A 244 8.61 3.19 -11.51
C GLN A 244 9.36 4.30 -10.79
N LEU A 245 8.70 5.04 -9.90
CA LEU A 245 9.29 6.16 -9.16
C LEU A 245 10.51 5.69 -8.34
N LEU A 246 10.35 4.63 -7.56
CA LEU A 246 11.42 4.10 -6.72
C LEU A 246 12.58 3.54 -7.56
N ASN A 247 12.28 2.84 -8.66
CA ASN A 247 13.30 2.29 -9.55
C ASN A 247 14.09 3.38 -10.29
N ASP A 248 13.39 4.34 -10.92
CA ASP A 248 14.02 5.40 -11.73
C ASP A 248 14.84 6.38 -10.89
N THR A 249 14.47 6.54 -9.62
CA THR A 249 15.23 7.37 -8.67
C THR A 249 16.43 6.63 -8.07
N GLY A 250 16.56 5.33 -8.35
CA GLY A 250 17.61 4.46 -7.79
C GLY A 250 17.42 4.20 -6.30
N ARG A 251 16.18 4.22 -5.81
CA ARG A 251 15.83 3.99 -4.39
C ARG A 251 15.49 2.53 -4.10
N ILE A 252 15.25 1.70 -5.12
CA ILE A 252 15.12 0.24 -4.98
C ILE A 252 15.98 -0.51 -5.99
N ASN A 253 16.43 -1.71 -5.61
CA ASN A 253 17.13 -2.64 -6.49
C ASN A 253 16.27 -3.90 -6.73
N ILE A 254 15.56 -3.91 -7.86
CA ILE A 254 14.61 -4.98 -8.20
C ILE A 254 15.32 -6.31 -8.38
N LYS A 255 16.54 -6.33 -8.95
CA LYS A 255 17.29 -7.57 -9.12
C LYS A 255 17.57 -8.24 -7.77
N VAL A 256 17.99 -7.47 -6.77
CA VAL A 256 18.26 -7.97 -5.42
C VAL A 256 16.96 -8.46 -4.74
N ILE A 257 15.86 -7.73 -4.91
CA ILE A 257 14.55 -8.15 -4.39
C ILE A 257 14.12 -9.49 -5.01
N ASN A 258 14.19 -9.62 -6.33
CA ASN A 258 13.83 -10.85 -7.04
C ASN A 258 14.74 -12.03 -6.66
N GLU A 259 16.04 -11.79 -6.48
CA GLU A 259 17.00 -12.80 -6.01
C GLU A 259 16.66 -13.27 -4.59
N TYR A 260 16.33 -12.35 -3.68
CA TYR A 260 15.84 -12.69 -2.34
C TYR A 260 14.60 -13.59 -2.41
N CYS A 261 13.63 -13.22 -3.23
CA CYS A 261 12.38 -13.98 -3.38
C CYS A 261 12.57 -15.35 -4.07
N SER A 262 13.63 -15.52 -4.84
CA SER A 262 13.97 -16.78 -5.49
C SER A 262 14.78 -17.72 -4.60
N THR A 263 15.47 -17.17 -3.59
CA THR A 263 16.37 -17.90 -2.69
C THR A 263 15.78 -18.11 -1.29
N GLN A 264 14.63 -17.50 -0.99
CA GLN A 264 13.90 -17.76 0.23
C GLN A 264 13.57 -19.25 0.36
N THR A 265 14.30 -19.91 1.26
CA THR A 265 13.78 -21.07 1.99
C THR A 265 12.98 -20.52 3.17
N SER A 266 11.95 -21.26 3.62
CA SER A 266 10.96 -20.88 4.65
C SER A 266 11.54 -20.48 6.04
N THR A 267 12.86 -20.34 6.15
CA THR A 267 13.63 -20.21 7.40
C THR A 267 14.51 -18.96 7.49
N SER A 268 14.53 -18.03 6.52
CA SER A 268 15.25 -16.75 6.73
C SER A 268 14.41 -15.80 7.61
N GLN A 269 14.66 -15.85 8.92
CA GLN A 269 13.79 -15.31 9.98
C GLN A 269 14.14 -13.90 10.47
N ASN A 270 15.10 -13.18 9.91
CA ASN A 270 15.53 -11.90 10.50
C ASN A 270 14.85 -10.70 9.82
N LEU A 271 14.57 -9.64 10.60
CA LEU A 271 14.24 -8.34 10.06
C LEU A 271 15.52 -7.69 9.55
N PHE A 272 15.56 -7.36 8.26
CA PHE A 272 16.66 -6.63 7.63
C PHE A 272 16.16 -5.90 6.38
N ASN A 273 16.96 -4.96 5.89
CA ASN A 273 16.71 -4.31 4.62
C ASN A 273 17.21 -5.19 3.47
N ILE A 274 16.30 -5.76 2.69
CA ILE A 274 16.60 -6.55 1.48
C ILE A 274 17.24 -5.66 0.40
N ASN A 275 16.89 -4.37 0.41
CA ASN A 275 17.25 -3.39 -0.59
C ASN A 275 18.71 -2.90 -0.51
N VAL A 276 19.67 -3.78 -0.20
CA VAL A 276 21.09 -3.44 -0.02
C VAL A 276 21.92 -4.15 -1.11
N PRO A 277 22.89 -3.47 -1.76
CA PRO A 277 23.25 -2.05 -1.63
C PRO A 277 22.42 -1.17 -2.56
N VAL A 278 21.91 -0.05 -2.05
CA VAL A 278 21.25 0.99 -2.84
C VAL A 278 22.05 2.29 -2.77
N GLU A 279 22.17 2.96 -3.92
CA GLU A 279 22.96 4.19 -4.10
C GLU A 279 22.39 5.39 -3.33
N LYS A 280 21.09 5.38 -3.00
CA LYS A 280 20.41 6.44 -2.25
C LYS A 280 19.65 5.89 -1.03
N PRO A 281 20.17 6.07 0.20
CA PRO A 281 19.50 5.62 1.41
C PRO A 281 18.16 6.36 1.63
N GLY A 282 17.30 5.80 2.50
CA GLY A 282 16.01 6.39 2.87
C GLY A 282 14.79 5.53 2.54
N VAL A 283 14.92 4.53 1.67
CA VAL A 283 13.87 3.54 1.39
C VAL A 283 14.37 2.14 1.71
N SER A 284 13.62 1.42 2.54
CA SER A 284 13.86 0.02 2.85
C SER A 284 12.77 -0.87 2.27
N VAL A 285 13.20 -2.03 1.76
CA VAL A 285 12.30 -3.13 1.41
C VAL A 285 12.58 -4.26 2.37
N ILE A 286 11.56 -4.69 3.12
CA ILE A 286 11.70 -5.68 4.19
C ILE A 286 10.87 -6.94 3.91
N PRO A 287 11.16 -8.06 4.58
CA PRO A 287 10.38 -9.29 4.40
C PRO A 287 8.89 -9.08 4.71
N SER A 288 8.02 -9.70 3.90
CA SER A 288 6.55 -9.55 3.99
C SER A 288 6.01 -9.81 5.39
N ARG A 289 6.49 -10.85 6.08
CA ARG A 289 6.10 -11.20 7.46
C ARG A 289 6.26 -10.08 8.50
N TYR A 290 7.14 -9.12 8.25
CA TYR A 290 7.40 -8.00 9.15
C TYR A 290 6.60 -6.75 8.83
N LEU A 291 5.77 -6.74 7.78
CA LEU A 291 5.00 -5.54 7.43
C LEU A 291 3.70 -5.84 6.66
N ASN A 292 3.76 -6.64 5.60
CA ASN A 292 2.64 -6.88 4.69
C ASN A 292 2.61 -8.35 4.23
N SER A 293 2.20 -9.26 5.11
CA SER A 293 2.08 -10.69 4.76
C SER A 293 0.77 -10.95 4.04
N ILE A 294 0.85 -11.22 2.74
CA ILE A 294 -0.32 -11.44 1.89
C ILE A 294 -0.86 -12.86 2.09
N THR A 295 -2.18 -12.98 2.15
CA THR A 295 -2.86 -14.27 2.10
C THR A 295 -3.93 -14.24 1.02
N ARG A 296 -3.98 -15.29 0.21
CA ARG A 296 -4.98 -15.43 -0.86
C ARG A 296 -5.90 -16.59 -0.55
N SER A 297 -7.16 -16.49 -0.96
CA SER A 297 -8.14 -17.58 -0.81
C SER A 297 -7.71 -18.85 -1.53
N GLU A 298 -7.01 -18.69 -2.64
CA GLU A 298 -6.49 -19.77 -3.46
C GLU A 298 -5.51 -20.64 -2.68
N ASP A 299 -4.63 -20.03 -1.88
CA ASP A 299 -3.62 -20.75 -1.10
C ASP A 299 -4.27 -21.59 0.01
N TRP A 300 -5.24 -21.02 0.71
CA TRP A 300 -5.96 -21.70 1.80
C TRP A 300 -6.84 -22.86 1.30
N ILE A 301 -7.37 -22.76 0.08
CA ILE A 301 -8.27 -23.77 -0.47
C ILE A 301 -7.50 -24.89 -1.17
N LEU A 302 -6.43 -24.56 -1.90
CA LEU A 302 -5.62 -25.51 -2.65
C LEU A 302 -4.57 -26.22 -1.78
N TYR A 303 -4.07 -25.56 -0.74
CA TYR A 303 -2.98 -26.05 0.11
C TYR A 303 -3.39 -26.24 1.58
N LYS A 304 -4.69 -26.43 1.84
CA LYS A 304 -5.27 -26.66 3.18
C LYS A 304 -4.48 -27.69 4.01
N ASP A 305 -4.03 -28.77 3.36
CA ASP A 305 -3.31 -29.89 4.01
C ASP A 305 -1.78 -29.84 3.83
N LYS A 306 -1.24 -28.74 3.28
CA LYS A 306 0.18 -28.57 2.96
C LYS A 306 0.70 -27.23 3.46
N GLU A 307 0.85 -27.12 4.78
CA GLU A 307 1.29 -25.90 5.49
C GLU A 307 2.59 -25.31 4.89
N GLU A 308 3.55 -26.16 4.53
CA GLU A 308 4.80 -25.71 3.89
C GLU A 308 4.54 -24.97 2.57
N LEU A 309 3.63 -25.47 1.71
CA LEU A 309 3.33 -24.82 0.43
C LEU A 309 2.56 -23.51 0.61
N ARG A 310 1.72 -23.43 1.65
CA ARG A 310 0.96 -22.21 2.00
C ARG A 310 1.87 -21.12 2.57
N THR A 311 2.90 -21.50 3.32
CA THR A 311 3.80 -20.56 4.04
C THR A 311 4.98 -20.07 3.21
N ILE A 312 5.43 -20.83 2.20
CA ILE A 312 6.57 -20.43 1.34
C ILE A 312 6.28 -19.16 0.51
N GLN A 313 5.00 -18.80 0.29
CA GLN A 313 4.61 -17.64 -0.53
C GLN A 313 3.47 -16.83 0.09
N GLY A 314 3.23 -16.93 1.40
CA GLY A 314 2.03 -16.35 2.01
C GLY A 314 2.21 -15.91 3.45
N TRP A 315 1.09 -15.64 4.10
CA TRP A 315 1.02 -15.40 5.53
C TRP A 315 1.52 -16.63 6.31
N ASP A 316 2.32 -16.38 7.35
CA ASP A 316 2.76 -17.38 8.31
C ASP A 316 2.32 -17.00 9.73
N LYS A 317 2.24 -17.99 10.62
CA LYS A 317 1.78 -17.82 12.01
C LYS A 317 2.61 -16.88 12.88
N ASN A 318 3.78 -16.44 12.41
CA ASN A 318 4.65 -15.47 13.06
C ASN A 318 4.66 -14.13 12.31
N SER A 319 3.88 -13.97 11.25
CA SER A 319 3.68 -12.71 10.55
C SER A 319 3.00 -11.69 11.48
N TRP A 320 3.44 -10.44 11.37
CA TRP A 320 2.88 -9.33 12.14
C TRP A 320 1.47 -8.98 11.68
N THR A 321 1.27 -8.91 10.37
CA THR A 321 0.02 -8.57 9.71
C THR A 321 -0.42 -9.69 8.78
N CYS A 322 -1.71 -9.71 8.46
CA CYS A 322 -2.27 -10.52 7.41
C CYS A 322 -3.11 -9.65 6.47
N HIS A 323 -2.77 -9.63 5.19
CA HIS A 323 -3.42 -8.84 4.15
C HIS A 323 -4.23 -9.77 3.25
N PHE A 324 -5.55 -9.58 3.23
CA PHE A 324 -6.51 -10.39 2.45
C PHE A 324 -6.60 -9.96 0.99
N SER A 325 -5.44 -9.75 0.35
CA SER A 325 -5.38 -9.10 -0.94
C SER A 325 -6.16 -9.87 -2.01
N GLY A 326 -7.06 -9.15 -2.70
CA GLY A 326 -7.88 -9.71 -3.77
C GLY A 326 -9.04 -10.59 -3.30
N ALA A 327 -9.26 -10.73 -1.99
CA ALA A 327 -10.42 -11.40 -1.44
C ALA A 327 -11.65 -10.47 -1.48
N ASN A 328 -12.81 -11.04 -1.79
CA ASN A 328 -14.08 -10.30 -1.77
C ASN A 328 -14.71 -10.31 -0.36
N SER A 329 -15.77 -9.53 -0.17
CA SER A 329 -16.47 -9.40 1.12
C SER A 329 -16.97 -10.71 1.74
N SER A 330 -17.27 -11.75 0.94
CA SER A 330 -17.65 -13.07 1.44
C SER A 330 -16.44 -13.96 1.80
N THR A 331 -15.30 -13.75 1.14
CA THR A 331 -14.12 -14.60 1.31
C THR A 331 -13.23 -14.14 2.46
N ILE A 332 -13.17 -12.84 2.76
CA ILE A 332 -12.36 -12.33 3.87
C ILE A 332 -12.78 -12.94 5.23
N PRO A 333 -14.08 -13.03 5.60
CA PRO A 333 -14.49 -13.67 6.84
C PRO A 333 -14.03 -15.14 6.96
N PHE A 334 -14.10 -15.89 5.86
CA PHE A 334 -13.62 -17.27 5.79
C PHE A 334 -12.11 -17.36 6.05
N LEU A 335 -11.32 -16.49 5.42
CA LEU A 335 -9.87 -16.43 5.60
C LEU A 335 -9.49 -16.12 7.05
N ILE A 336 -10.19 -15.17 7.66
CA ILE A 336 -9.95 -14.80 9.06
C ILE A 336 -10.26 -15.93 10.00
N TRP A 337 -11.37 -16.63 9.80
CA TRP A 337 -11.72 -17.77 10.64
C TRP A 337 -10.62 -18.84 10.61
N ASN A 338 -10.08 -19.14 9.44
CA ASN A 338 -8.99 -20.11 9.30
C ASN A 338 -7.71 -19.67 10.03
N ILE A 339 -7.29 -18.41 9.86
CA ILE A 339 -6.13 -17.86 10.58
C ILE A 339 -6.35 -17.88 12.09
N CYS A 340 -7.55 -17.50 12.51
CA CYS A 340 -7.94 -17.47 13.91
C CYS A 340 -7.83 -18.85 14.56
N ASN A 341 -8.35 -19.89 13.91
CA ASN A 341 -8.26 -21.25 14.41
C ASN A 341 -6.82 -21.73 14.53
N GLU A 342 -6.00 -21.46 13.51
CA GLU A 342 -4.59 -21.84 13.52
C GLU A 342 -3.83 -21.17 14.68
N LEU A 343 -4.05 -19.88 14.92
CA LEU A 343 -3.40 -19.16 16.02
C LEU A 343 -3.91 -19.58 17.40
N GLN A 344 -5.20 -19.93 17.54
CA GLN A 344 -5.78 -20.39 18.80
C GLN A 344 -5.24 -21.77 19.22
N THR A 345 -4.99 -22.66 18.26
CA THR A 345 -4.41 -23.98 18.56
C THR A 345 -3.00 -23.90 19.15
N GLU A 346 -2.27 -22.80 18.95
CA GLU A 346 -0.89 -22.63 19.43
C GLU A 346 -0.76 -21.93 20.80
N GLN A 347 -1.86 -21.51 21.45
CA GLN A 347 -1.84 -20.77 22.73
C GLN A 347 -0.90 -19.54 22.74
N LYS A 348 -0.71 -18.87 21.60
CA LYS A 348 0.16 -17.69 21.53
C LYS A 348 -0.45 -16.52 22.33
N PHE A 349 0.27 -16.10 23.38
CA PHE A 349 -0.07 -14.92 24.17
C PHE A 349 -0.11 -13.66 23.30
N GLY A 350 -1.18 -12.86 23.46
CA GLY A 350 -1.31 -11.52 22.88
C GLY A 350 -2.20 -11.40 21.64
N PHE A 351 -2.62 -12.51 21.01
CA PHE A 351 -3.56 -12.46 19.89
C PHE A 351 -5.02 -12.40 20.35
N ILE A 352 -5.80 -11.46 19.79
CA ILE A 352 -7.25 -11.39 19.97
C ILE A 352 -7.88 -11.56 18.59
N CYS A 353 -8.42 -12.75 18.32
CA CYS A 353 -9.36 -12.94 17.21
C CYS A 353 -10.49 -11.91 17.32
N PRO A 354 -10.94 -11.32 16.21
CA PRO A 354 -12.15 -10.50 16.23
C PRO A 354 -13.29 -11.26 16.91
N TYR A 355 -13.89 -10.62 17.91
CA TYR A 355 -14.94 -11.24 18.73
C TYR A 355 -16.13 -11.64 17.83
N ASN A 356 -16.87 -12.70 18.20
CA ASN A 356 -18.10 -13.16 17.53
C ASN A 356 -17.99 -13.79 16.12
N LEU A 357 -16.81 -14.10 15.58
CA LEU A 357 -16.70 -14.84 14.29
C LEU A 357 -17.59 -16.10 14.26
N ASN A 358 -17.61 -16.87 15.35
CA ASN A 358 -18.41 -18.10 15.47
C ASN A 358 -19.93 -17.89 15.57
N LYS A 359 -20.42 -16.68 15.86
CA LYS A 359 -21.86 -16.36 15.84
C LYS A 359 -22.37 -16.01 14.44
N ILE A 360 -21.46 -15.64 13.54
CA ILE A 360 -21.77 -15.12 12.20
C ILE A 360 -21.39 -16.15 11.12
N LEU A 361 -20.27 -16.84 11.30
CA LEU A 361 -19.75 -17.85 10.39
C LEU A 361 -20.23 -19.23 10.86
N THR A 362 -21.45 -19.59 10.45
CA THR A 362 -21.93 -20.97 10.63
C THR A 362 -21.07 -21.94 9.82
N ILE A 363 -21.02 -23.20 10.23
CA ILE A 363 -20.34 -24.26 9.46
C ILE A 363 -20.84 -24.28 8.01
N GLU A 364 -22.16 -24.11 7.82
CA GLU A 364 -22.80 -24.03 6.51
C GLU A 364 -22.27 -22.85 5.67
N TYR A 365 -22.10 -21.66 6.26
CA TYR A 365 -21.52 -20.50 5.56
C TYR A 365 -20.09 -20.78 5.09
N LEU A 366 -19.28 -21.40 5.95
CA LEU A 366 -17.89 -21.74 5.63
C LEU A 366 -17.82 -22.77 4.50
N GLU A 367 -18.66 -23.80 4.54
CA GLU A 367 -18.73 -24.84 3.49
C GLU A 367 -19.18 -24.27 2.13
N ILE A 368 -20.19 -23.39 2.12
CA ILE A 368 -20.66 -22.72 0.90
C ILE A 368 -19.55 -21.84 0.31
N THR A 369 -18.91 -21.02 1.14
CA THR A 369 -17.83 -20.12 0.70
C THR A 369 -16.65 -20.91 0.14
N GLU A 370 -16.23 -21.99 0.82
CA GLU A 370 -15.17 -22.86 0.33
C GLU A 370 -15.55 -23.48 -1.03
N LYS A 371 -16.79 -23.95 -1.19
CA LYS A 371 -17.29 -24.54 -2.44
C LYS A 371 -17.32 -23.54 -3.59
N ASP A 372 -17.78 -22.32 -3.34
CA ASP A 372 -17.87 -21.27 -4.36
C ASP A 372 -16.49 -20.81 -4.83
N GLU A 373 -15.53 -20.63 -3.92
CA GLU A 373 -14.16 -20.30 -4.27
C GLU A 373 -13.47 -21.47 -5.02
N ARG A 374 -13.69 -22.74 -4.63
CA ARG A 374 -13.23 -23.90 -5.41
C ARG A 374 -13.78 -23.88 -6.83
N ARG A 375 -15.07 -23.53 -6.99
CA ARG A 375 -15.70 -23.40 -8.30
C ARG A 375 -15.10 -22.27 -9.11
N ARG A 376 -14.84 -21.09 -8.50
CA ARG A 376 -14.16 -19.95 -9.12
C ARG A 376 -12.78 -20.36 -9.65
N LEU A 377 -11.98 -21.03 -8.81
CA LEU A 377 -10.64 -21.52 -9.17
C LEU A 377 -10.69 -22.53 -10.33
N HIS A 378 -11.63 -23.46 -10.28
CA HIS A 378 -11.84 -24.42 -11.37
C HIS A 378 -12.18 -23.71 -12.69
N ILE A 379 -13.05 -22.69 -12.67
CA ILE A 379 -13.39 -21.89 -13.86
C ILE A 379 -12.16 -21.14 -14.40
N LEU A 380 -11.34 -20.56 -13.52
CA LEU A 380 -10.12 -19.84 -13.89
C LEU A 380 -9.03 -20.74 -14.48
N SER A 381 -9.04 -22.03 -14.14
CA SER A 381 -8.11 -23.02 -14.69
C SER A 381 -8.42 -23.45 -16.12
N TYR A 382 -9.57 -23.08 -16.69
CA TYR A 382 -9.89 -23.40 -18.09
C TYR A 382 -9.07 -22.56 -19.08
N PRO A 383 -8.36 -23.18 -20.03
CA PRO A 383 -7.53 -22.48 -21.03
C PRO A 383 -8.29 -21.41 -21.81
N ASN A 384 -9.57 -21.67 -22.12
CA ASN A 384 -10.42 -20.76 -22.88
C ASN A 384 -10.79 -19.49 -22.11
N TYR A 385 -10.89 -19.54 -20.77
CA TYR A 385 -11.21 -18.38 -19.96
C TYR A 385 -10.03 -17.41 -19.86
N LEU A 386 -8.82 -17.95 -19.71
CA LEU A 386 -7.58 -17.17 -19.78
C LEU A 386 -7.42 -16.49 -21.15
N PHE A 387 -7.63 -17.22 -22.24
CA PHE A 387 -7.54 -16.68 -23.60
C PHE A 387 -8.59 -15.59 -23.87
N LEU A 388 -9.84 -15.77 -23.42
CA LEU A 388 -10.91 -14.77 -23.56
C LEU A 388 -10.67 -13.52 -22.71
N ARG A 389 -10.13 -13.66 -21.49
CA ARG A 389 -9.80 -12.55 -20.61
C ARG A 389 -8.60 -11.74 -21.11
N GLU A 390 -7.59 -12.41 -21.65
CA GLU A 390 -6.42 -11.74 -22.25
C GLU A 390 -6.78 -11.03 -23.56
N SER A 391 -7.57 -11.66 -24.42
CA SER A 391 -8.01 -11.06 -25.69
C SER A 391 -8.94 -9.86 -25.48
N THR A 392 -9.87 -9.90 -24.53
CA THR A 392 -10.74 -8.75 -24.20
C THR A 392 -9.97 -7.58 -23.58
N LYS A 393 -9.03 -7.84 -22.65
CA LYS A 393 -8.12 -6.80 -22.13
C LYS A 393 -7.23 -6.20 -23.22
N PHE A 394 -6.79 -7.02 -24.18
CA PHE A 394 -5.98 -6.57 -25.31
C PHE A 394 -6.77 -5.67 -26.28
N VAL A 395 -8.03 -5.99 -26.55
CA VAL A 395 -8.88 -5.15 -27.41
C VAL A 395 -9.20 -3.80 -26.74
N SER A 396 -9.56 -3.79 -25.45
CA SER A 396 -9.85 -2.53 -24.74
C SER A 396 -8.62 -1.62 -24.59
N SER A 397 -7.43 -2.21 -24.45
CA SER A 397 -6.17 -1.45 -24.36
C SER A 397 -5.78 -0.77 -25.68
N ILE A 398 -6.08 -1.37 -26.83
CA ILE A 398 -5.85 -0.74 -28.14
C ILE A 398 -6.72 0.50 -28.32
N GLU A 399 -8.00 0.42 -27.94
CA GLU A 399 -8.92 1.57 -28.04
C GLU A 399 -8.51 2.70 -27.10
N ASN A 400 -8.11 2.39 -25.86
CA ASN A 400 -7.66 3.38 -24.88
C ASN A 400 -6.36 4.09 -25.30
N VAL A 401 -5.38 3.37 -25.88
CA VAL A 401 -4.14 3.99 -26.40
C VAL A 401 -4.45 4.94 -27.57
N LYS A 402 -5.40 4.58 -28.44
CA LYS A 402 -5.82 5.42 -29.57
C LYS A 402 -6.51 6.71 -29.09
N ILE A 403 -7.38 6.60 -28.08
CA ILE A 403 -8.03 7.74 -27.42
C ILE A 403 -7.00 8.62 -26.69
N MET A 404 -5.96 8.02 -26.09
CA MET A 404 -4.88 8.73 -25.41
C MET A 404 -4.06 9.59 -26.38
N PHE A 405 -3.71 9.05 -27.56
CA PHE A 405 -3.01 9.83 -28.58
C PHE A 405 -3.83 11.02 -29.06
N LEU A 406 -5.14 10.84 -29.25
CA LEU A 406 -6.05 11.92 -29.59
C LEU A 406 -6.08 12.99 -28.48
N LYS A 407 -6.24 12.59 -27.21
CA LYS A 407 -6.27 13.53 -26.07
C LYS A 407 -4.94 14.25 -25.85
N LEU A 408 -3.80 13.57 -26.04
CA LEU A 408 -2.48 14.18 -25.99
C LEU A 408 -2.27 15.17 -27.14
N SER A 409 -2.71 14.83 -28.37
CA SER A 409 -2.62 15.77 -29.50
C SER A 409 -3.46 17.03 -29.27
N PHE A 410 -4.62 16.93 -28.63
CA PHE A 410 -5.45 18.08 -28.28
C PHE A 410 -4.89 18.89 -27.08
N ALA A 411 -4.33 18.22 -26.08
CA ALA A 411 -3.74 18.92 -24.93
C ALA A 411 -2.46 19.70 -25.30
N TYR A 412 -1.69 19.22 -26.28
CA TYR A 412 -0.49 19.92 -26.76
C TYR A 412 -0.79 21.00 -27.82
N SER A 413 -1.88 20.91 -28.58
CA SER A 413 -2.31 22.00 -29.47
C SER A 413 -2.70 23.26 -28.68
N ASP A 414 -3.31 23.10 -27.51
CA ASP A 414 -3.71 24.23 -26.66
C ASP A 414 -2.53 24.90 -25.93
N ILE A 415 -1.41 24.18 -25.77
CA ILE A 415 -0.18 24.69 -25.15
C ILE A 415 0.74 25.38 -26.18
N LEU A 416 0.63 25.02 -27.47
CA LEU A 416 1.42 25.61 -28.55
C LEU A 416 0.73 26.80 -29.24
N ILE A 417 -0.53 27.09 -28.90
CA ILE A 417 -1.33 28.23 -29.44
C ILE A 417 -1.40 29.41 -28.44
N LYS A 418 -0.71 29.33 -27.29
CA LYS A 418 -0.40 30.47 -26.41
C LYS A 418 1.09 30.70 -26.38
#